data_AF-A0A8H7A7F8-F1
#
_entry.id   AF-A0A8H7A7F8-F1
#
_cell.length_a   1.000
_cell.length_b   1.000
_cell.length_c   1.000
_cell.angle_alpha   90.00
_cell.angle_beta   90.00
_cell.angle_gamma   90.00
#
_symmetry.space_group_name_H-M   'P 1'
#
loop_
_entity.id
_entity.type
_entity.pdbx_description
1 polymer ?
#
loop_
_entity_poly.entity_id
_entity_poly.type
_entity_poly.pdbx_seq_one_letter_code
_entity_poly.pdbx_strand_id
1 'polypeptide(L)'
;MYNHSDIVLHRPPPPCPRRRNTSQTFVSLDNPPCCAVKHPPPLPPLPDHWKCEFGYSKPWDRVATLAFRMAVLISFGHDNLDSVWEICHSEEKWAHDKDRLAQRTTTTTVVAGLLVGATAAFITTTPPVEELLNYTRRGPYLLLLLSFSITLGSLIVGSSMIFITLKCDPVWFCSVGVVARLICPA
;
A
#
# COMPACT_ATOMS: atom_id res chain seq x y z
N MET A 1 -10.30 -50.69 22.19
CA MET A 1 -9.50 -50.14 23.31
C MET A 1 -8.37 -49.32 22.70
N TYR A 2 -8.58 -48.00 22.56
CA TYR A 2 -7.58 -47.07 22.04
C TYR A 2 -6.92 -46.38 23.23
N ASN A 3 -5.59 -46.48 23.31
CA ASN A 3 -4.79 -46.00 24.43
C ASN A 3 -4.65 -44.47 24.33
N HIS A 4 -5.04 -43.77 25.40
CA HIS A 4 -5.25 -42.33 25.45
C HIS A 4 -4.18 -41.65 26.32
N SER A 5 -2.90 -41.88 26.00
CA SER A 5 -1.79 -41.34 26.78
C SER A 5 -0.67 -40.93 25.83
N ASP A 6 -0.60 -39.64 25.53
CA ASP A 6 0.63 -38.83 25.35
C ASP A 6 0.29 -37.52 24.62
N ILE A 7 -0.51 -36.67 25.28
CA ILE A 7 -0.59 -35.24 24.96
C ILE A 7 0.57 -34.58 25.71
N VAL A 8 1.74 -34.55 25.08
CA VAL A 8 2.88 -33.77 25.53
C VAL A 8 2.52 -32.29 25.38
N LEU A 9 2.12 -31.68 26.49
CA LEU A 9 1.78 -30.26 26.59
C LEU A 9 3.06 -29.43 26.44
N HIS A 10 3.43 -29.10 25.20
CA HIS A 10 4.50 -28.15 24.92
C HIS A 10 4.14 -26.78 25.53
N ARG A 11 4.76 -26.43 26.67
CA ARG A 11 4.67 -25.07 27.19
C ARG A 11 5.31 -24.11 26.18
N PRO A 12 4.62 -23.02 25.80
CA PRO A 12 5.26 -21.97 25.03
C PRO A 12 6.42 -21.36 25.85
N PRO A 13 7.52 -20.96 25.18
CA PRO A 13 8.62 -20.29 25.85
C PRO A 13 8.13 -18.99 26.50
N PRO A 14 8.77 -18.56 27.61
CA PRO A 14 8.39 -17.34 28.31
C PRO A 14 8.50 -16.13 27.37
N PRO A 15 7.57 -15.16 27.44
CA PRO A 15 7.64 -13.95 26.65
C PRO A 15 8.93 -13.18 26.98
N CYS A 16 9.68 -12.81 25.94
CA CYS A 16 10.87 -11.97 26.09
C CYS A 16 10.49 -10.66 26.81
N PRO A 17 11.31 -10.19 27.76
CA PRO A 17 11.05 -8.95 28.47
C PRO A 17 10.94 -7.80 27.47
N ARG A 18 9.74 -7.21 27.40
CA ARG A 18 9.42 -6.05 26.57
C ARG A 18 10.28 -4.88 27.02
N ARG A 19 11.37 -4.62 26.28
CA ARG A 19 12.29 -3.50 26.51
C ARG A 19 11.51 -2.20 26.33
N ARG A 20 11.04 -1.65 27.44
CA ARG A 20 10.39 -0.35 27.55
C ARG A 20 11.46 0.69 27.25
N ASN A 21 11.51 1.20 26.01
CA ASN A 21 12.35 2.35 25.65
C ASN A 21 11.76 3.61 26.30
N THR A 22 12.08 3.79 27.57
CA THR A 22 11.95 5.05 28.28
C THR A 22 13.32 5.70 28.28
N SER A 23 13.36 6.93 27.77
CA SER A 23 14.48 7.88 27.81
C SER A 23 15.62 7.62 26.82
N GLN A 24 15.62 8.45 25.76
CA GLN A 24 16.79 8.82 24.99
C GLN A 24 17.85 9.41 25.92
N THR A 25 18.76 8.57 26.40
CA THR A 25 20.08 9.03 26.81
C THR A 25 20.99 8.81 25.61
N PHE A 26 21.43 9.91 25.01
CA PHE A 26 22.37 9.97 23.89
C PHE A 26 23.73 9.42 24.35
N VAL A 27 23.87 8.10 24.39
CA VAL A 27 25.16 7.44 24.56
C VAL A 27 25.75 7.30 23.17
N SER A 28 26.69 8.21 22.88
CA SER A 28 27.68 8.07 21.82
C SER A 28 28.43 6.77 22.05
N LEU A 29 27.97 5.68 21.43
CA LEU A 29 28.63 4.39 21.50
C LEU A 29 29.56 4.29 20.30
N ASP A 30 30.83 4.14 20.62
CA ASP A 30 31.98 3.91 19.75
C ASP A 30 31.61 3.25 18.42
N ASN A 31 31.97 3.93 17.32
CA ASN A 31 31.94 3.37 15.97
C ASN A 31 32.81 2.10 15.95
N PRO A 32 32.22 0.89 15.77
CA PRO A 32 33.03 -0.29 15.49
C PRO A 32 33.80 -0.07 14.18
N PRO A 33 35.02 -0.62 14.06
CA PRO A 33 35.86 -0.42 12.90
C PRO A 33 35.13 -0.87 11.65
N CYS A 34 34.93 0.08 10.73
CA CYS A 34 34.57 -0.06 9.33
C CYS A 34 34.45 -1.51 8.87
N CYS A 35 33.35 -2.19 9.24
CA CYS A 35 32.92 -3.38 8.55
C CYS A 35 32.75 -2.91 7.13
N ALA A 36 33.69 -3.28 6.25
CA ALA A 36 33.67 -2.94 4.85
C ALA A 36 32.24 -3.17 4.38
N VAL A 37 31.51 -2.08 4.13
CA VAL A 37 30.14 -2.14 3.64
C VAL A 37 30.31 -2.88 2.33
N LYS A 38 29.99 -4.17 2.32
CA LYS A 38 29.97 -4.96 1.09
C LYS A 38 28.94 -4.26 0.24
N HIS A 39 29.41 -3.45 -0.70
CA HIS A 39 28.54 -2.81 -1.66
C HIS A 39 27.73 -3.95 -2.28
N PRO A 40 26.40 -3.89 -2.19
CA PRO A 40 25.58 -4.89 -2.85
C PRO A 40 26.01 -4.94 -4.33
N PRO A 41 26.00 -6.13 -4.94
CA PRO A 41 26.33 -6.25 -6.35
C PRO A 41 25.51 -5.23 -7.17
N PRO A 42 26.11 -4.60 -8.19
CA PRO A 42 25.44 -3.57 -8.97
C PRO A 42 24.14 -4.12 -9.53
N LEU A 43 23.04 -3.44 -9.21
CA LEU A 43 21.71 -3.82 -9.66
C LEU A 43 21.61 -3.70 -11.18
N PRO A 44 20.87 -4.60 -11.85
CA PRO A 44 20.58 -4.44 -13.27
C PRO A 44 19.88 -3.10 -13.52
N PRO A 45 20.16 -2.42 -14.65
CA PRO A 45 19.54 -1.14 -14.96
C PRO A 45 18.03 -1.28 -15.10
N LEU A 46 17.30 -0.23 -14.71
CA LEU A 46 15.85 -0.20 -14.78
C LEU A 46 15.39 -0.42 -16.24
N PRO A 47 14.46 -1.34 -16.51
CA PRO A 47 13.98 -1.59 -17.86
C PRO A 47 13.33 -0.36 -18.50
N ASP A 48 13.51 -0.15 -19.81
CA ASP A 48 13.01 1.06 -20.49
C ASP A 48 11.48 1.22 -20.40
N HIS A 49 10.74 0.10 -20.39
CA HIS A 49 9.27 0.13 -20.27
C HIS A 49 8.77 0.59 -18.89
N TRP A 50 9.63 0.67 -17.87
CA TRP A 50 9.31 1.28 -16.56
C TRP A 50 9.49 2.80 -16.57
N LYS A 51 10.16 3.38 -17.57
CA LYS A 51 10.41 4.83 -17.66
C LYS A 51 9.15 5.64 -17.99
N CYS A 52 8.02 4.97 -18.25
CA CYS A 52 6.67 5.54 -18.37
C CYS A 52 6.60 6.81 -19.24
N GLU A 53 7.22 6.76 -20.42
CA GLU A 53 7.05 7.76 -21.47
C GLU A 53 5.79 7.39 -22.25
N PHE A 54 4.64 7.90 -21.82
CA PHE A 54 3.40 7.67 -22.53
C PHE A 54 3.38 8.58 -23.75
N GLY A 55 3.49 8.02 -24.97
CA GLY A 55 3.54 8.78 -26.23
C GLY A 55 2.25 9.55 -26.60
N TYR A 56 1.53 10.12 -25.64
CA TYR A 56 0.31 10.89 -25.84
C TYR A 56 0.58 12.35 -26.22
N SER A 57 -0.41 13.00 -26.84
CA SER A 57 -0.38 14.43 -27.09
C SER A 57 -0.46 15.22 -25.77
N LYS A 58 0.33 16.29 -25.65
CA LYS A 58 0.21 17.27 -24.54
C LYS A 58 -1.19 17.93 -24.68
N PRO A 59 -2.06 17.95 -23.64
CA PRO A 59 -1.75 17.87 -22.21
C PRO A 59 -2.00 16.52 -21.53
N TRP A 60 -2.56 15.52 -22.24
CA TRP A 60 -2.96 14.25 -21.62
C TRP A 60 -1.76 13.55 -21.01
N ASP A 61 -0.62 13.53 -21.70
CA ASP A 61 0.64 12.96 -21.21
C ASP A 61 0.95 13.40 -19.75
N ARG A 62 0.86 14.69 -19.44
CA ARG A 62 1.12 15.19 -18.07
C ARG A 62 0.13 14.64 -17.04
N VAL A 63 -1.14 14.51 -17.42
CA VAL A 63 -2.18 13.96 -16.54
C VAL A 63 -1.93 12.47 -16.31
N ALA A 64 -1.57 11.72 -17.36
CA ALA A 64 -1.19 10.31 -17.24
C ALA A 64 0.04 10.13 -16.36
N THR A 65 1.12 10.89 -16.60
CA THR A 65 2.33 10.84 -15.78
C THR A 65 2.04 11.19 -14.33
N LEU A 66 1.22 12.22 -14.08
CA LEU A 66 0.86 12.63 -12.72
C LEU A 66 0.01 11.55 -12.04
N ALA A 67 -1.03 11.05 -12.71
CA ALA A 67 -1.89 9.99 -12.18
C ALA A 67 -1.09 8.72 -11.88
N PHE A 68 -0.17 8.35 -12.77
CA PHE A 68 0.72 7.22 -12.59
C PHE A 68 1.68 7.43 -11.41
N ARG A 69 2.35 8.59 -11.32
CA ARG A 69 3.22 8.92 -10.17
C ARG A 69 2.44 8.91 -8.86
N MET A 70 1.23 9.46 -8.84
CA MET A 70 0.36 9.42 -7.67
C MET A 70 -0.02 7.98 -7.33
N ALA A 71 -0.33 7.14 -8.32
CA ALA A 71 -0.61 5.73 -8.10
C ALA A 71 0.60 5.00 -7.51
N VAL A 72 1.81 5.20 -8.06
CA VAL A 72 3.06 4.61 -7.54
C VAL A 72 3.35 5.12 -6.12
N LEU A 73 3.20 6.42 -5.87
CA LEU A 73 3.40 7.02 -4.55
C LEU A 73 2.40 6.46 -3.54
N ILE A 74 1.14 6.30 -3.90
CA ILE A 74 0.12 5.73 -3.03
C ILE A 74 0.34 4.23 -2.79
N SER A 75 0.74 3.49 -3.82
CA SER A 75 0.96 2.04 -3.74
C SER A 75 2.24 1.66 -3.01
N PHE A 76 3.35 2.36 -3.25
CA PHE A 76 4.66 1.99 -2.70
C PHE A 76 5.17 2.98 -1.65
N GLY A 77 4.62 4.18 -1.57
CA GLY A 77 5.14 5.24 -0.70
C GLY A 77 6.43 5.89 -1.21
N HIS A 78 6.82 5.59 -2.45
CA HIS A 78 8.05 6.07 -3.07
C HIS A 78 7.73 6.92 -4.30
N ASP A 79 8.49 7.99 -4.48
CA ASP A 79 8.38 8.93 -5.60
C ASP A 79 9.13 8.44 -6.86
N ASN A 80 10.04 7.47 -6.69
CA ASN A 80 10.88 6.93 -7.74
C ASN A 80 10.74 5.40 -7.85
N LEU A 81 10.75 4.89 -9.08
CA LEU A 81 10.72 3.45 -9.36
C LEU A 81 12.03 2.76 -9.03
N ASP A 82 13.15 3.49 -9.02
CA ASP A 82 14.46 2.94 -8.69
C ASP A 82 14.52 2.38 -7.27
N SER A 83 13.89 3.06 -6.30
CA SER A 83 13.82 2.53 -4.94
C SER A 83 12.94 1.28 -4.86
N VAL A 84 11.85 1.23 -5.61
CA VAL A 84 10.98 0.03 -5.68
C VAL A 84 11.77 -1.14 -6.30
N TRP A 85 12.56 -0.87 -7.34
CA TRP A 85 13.41 -1.85 -7.99
C TRP A 85 14.48 -2.44 -7.05
N GLU A 86 15.12 -1.59 -6.24
CA GLU A 86 16.06 -2.02 -5.20
C GLU A 86 15.35 -2.90 -4.15
N ILE A 87 14.18 -2.48 -3.67
CA ILE A 87 13.41 -3.24 -2.67
C ILE A 87 13.02 -4.62 -3.22
N CYS A 88 12.60 -4.71 -4.49
CA CYS A 88 12.23 -5.99 -5.09
C CYS A 88 13.39 -6.99 -5.22
N HIS A 89 14.63 -6.52 -5.30
CA HIS A 89 15.82 -7.38 -5.32
C HIS A 89 16.30 -7.80 -3.91
N SER A 90 15.68 -7.27 -2.86
CA SER A 90 15.99 -7.59 -1.47
C SER A 90 14.80 -8.26 -0.79
N GLU A 91 14.85 -9.59 -0.65
CA GLU A 91 13.76 -10.39 -0.09
C GLU A 91 13.37 -9.96 1.35
N GLU A 92 14.36 -9.63 2.17
CA GLU A 92 14.15 -9.15 3.54
C GLU A 92 13.45 -7.79 3.58
N LYS A 93 13.91 -6.82 2.76
CA LYS A 93 13.28 -5.50 2.66
C LYS A 93 11.86 -5.62 2.11
N TRP A 94 11.66 -6.47 1.10
CA TRP A 94 10.36 -6.72 0.49
C TRP A 94 9.34 -7.26 1.49
N ALA A 95 9.70 -8.24 2.31
CA ALA A 95 8.80 -8.79 3.32
C ALA A 95 8.38 -7.73 4.35
N HIS A 96 9.33 -6.93 4.84
CA HIS A 96 9.07 -5.85 5.78
C HIS A 96 8.18 -4.74 5.17
N ASP A 97 8.45 -4.33 3.93
CA ASP A 97 7.65 -3.30 3.26
C ASP A 97 6.24 -3.79 2.92
N LYS A 98 6.09 -5.06 2.56
CA LYS A 98 4.76 -5.67 2.35
C LYS A 98 3.92 -5.62 3.62
N ASP A 99 4.48 -5.97 4.77
CA ASP A 99 3.74 -5.95 6.03
C ASP A 99 3.32 -4.52 6.41
N ARG A 100 4.25 -3.57 6.28
CA ARG A 100 3.98 -2.15 6.49
C ARG A 100 2.89 -1.61 5.56
N LEU A 101 2.92 -1.99 4.29
CA LEU A 101 1.92 -1.60 3.29
C LEU A 101 0.56 -2.24 3.59
N ALA A 102 0.53 -3.52 3.93
CA ALA A 102 -0.68 -4.24 4.29
C ALA A 102 -1.36 -3.62 5.51
N GLN A 103 -0.58 -3.23 6.53
CA GLN A 103 -1.08 -2.56 7.73
C GLN A 103 -1.72 -1.19 7.41
N ARG A 104 -1.03 -0.35 6.61
CA ARG A 104 -1.55 0.96 6.18
C ARG A 104 -2.78 0.84 5.30
N THR A 105 -2.80 -0.15 4.40
CA THR A 105 -3.94 -0.33 3.50
C THR A 105 -5.15 -0.89 4.25
N THR A 106 -4.95 -1.79 5.22
CA THR A 106 -6.03 -2.30 6.07
C THR A 106 -6.68 -1.18 6.88
N THR A 107 -5.88 -0.33 7.54
CA THR A 107 -6.40 0.81 8.31
C THR A 107 -7.17 1.79 7.43
N THR A 108 -6.64 2.12 6.24
CA THR A 108 -7.32 2.99 5.27
C THR A 108 -8.63 2.37 4.75
N THR A 109 -8.63 1.05 4.50
CA THR A 109 -9.81 0.30 4.03
C THR A 109 -10.92 0.31 5.07
N VAL A 110 -10.59 0.12 6.36
CA VAL A 110 -11.57 0.20 7.46
C VAL A 110 -12.16 1.61 7.55
N VAL A 111 -11.32 2.65 7.54
CA VAL A 111 -11.80 4.04 7.59
C VAL A 111 -12.67 4.39 6.37
N ALA A 112 -12.26 3.98 5.17
CA ALA A 112 -13.04 4.17 3.96
C ALA A 112 -14.39 3.44 4.03
N GLY A 113 -14.43 2.20 4.52
CA GLY A 113 -15.68 1.46 4.72
C GLY A 113 -16.64 2.16 5.69
N LEU A 114 -16.12 2.72 6.78
CA LEU A 114 -16.92 3.49 7.74
C LEU A 114 -17.48 4.78 7.11
N LEU A 115 -16.66 5.50 6.34
CA LEU A 115 -17.08 6.70 5.60
C LEU A 115 -18.17 6.38 4.56
N VAL A 116 -18.02 5.27 3.85
CA VAL A 116 -19.02 4.77 2.89
C VAL A 116 -20.34 4.47 3.60
N GLY A 117 -20.30 3.77 4.73
CA GLY A 117 -21.48 3.47 5.54
C GLY A 117 -22.19 4.72 6.07
N ALA A 118 -21.43 5.68 6.60
CA ALA A 118 -21.97 6.97 7.07
C ALA A 118 -22.60 7.78 5.93
N THR A 119 -21.92 7.84 4.78
CA THR A 119 -22.43 8.52 3.58
C THR A 119 -23.71 7.87 3.08
N ALA A 120 -23.78 6.54 3.05
CA ALA A 120 -24.98 5.81 2.68
C ALA A 120 -26.14 6.12 3.63
N ALA A 121 -25.89 6.19 4.95
CA ALA A 121 -26.90 6.60 5.93
C ALA A 121 -27.41 8.03 5.70
N PHE A 122 -26.51 8.98 5.38
CA PHE A 122 -26.93 10.35 5.05
C PHE A 122 -27.74 10.43 3.75
N ILE A 123 -27.48 9.54 2.78
CA ILE A 123 -28.22 9.50 1.52
C ILE A 123 -29.63 8.90 1.72
N THR A 124 -29.80 7.95 2.64
CA THR A 124 -31.07 7.24 2.85
C THR A 124 -31.96 7.86 3.92
N THR A 125 -31.44 8.76 4.75
CA THR A 125 -32.21 9.41 5.82
C THR A 125 -32.79 10.74 5.34
N THR A 126 -34.04 11.02 5.72
CA THR A 126 -34.65 12.34 5.49
C THR A 126 -34.04 13.35 6.45
N PRO A 127 -33.59 14.53 5.97
CA PRO A 127 -32.95 15.51 6.82
C PRO A 127 -33.93 16.02 7.89
N PRO A 128 -33.54 16.10 9.17
CA PRO A 128 -34.43 16.56 10.23
C PRO A 128 -34.73 18.06 10.17
N VAL A 129 -33.92 18.84 9.45
CA VAL A 129 -34.07 20.30 9.30
C VAL A 129 -33.77 20.70 7.86
N GLU A 130 -34.79 21.09 7.10
CA GLU A 130 -34.65 21.42 5.65
C GLU A 130 -33.90 22.73 5.39
N GLU A 131 -33.86 23.64 6.36
CA GLU A 131 -33.27 24.98 6.21
C GLU A 131 -31.74 25.00 6.33
N LEU A 132 -31.13 24.08 7.08
CA LEU A 132 -29.70 24.15 7.37
C LEU A 132 -28.84 23.57 6.25
N LEU A 133 -29.26 22.46 5.63
CA LEU A 133 -28.55 21.86 4.50
C LEU A 133 -29.47 20.93 3.71
N ASN A 134 -29.96 21.41 2.57
CA ASN A 134 -30.87 20.66 1.71
C ASN A 134 -30.09 19.70 0.79
N TYR A 135 -29.68 18.55 1.34
CA TYR A 135 -28.98 17.49 0.61
C TYR A 135 -29.83 16.87 -0.53
N THR A 136 -31.13 17.16 -0.56
CA THR A 136 -32.09 16.75 -1.58
C THR A 136 -31.96 17.57 -2.88
N ARG A 137 -31.22 18.68 -2.87
CA ARG A 137 -30.91 19.40 -4.12
C ARG A 137 -29.93 18.59 -4.97
N ARG A 138 -30.11 18.65 -6.30
CA ARG A 138 -29.32 17.91 -7.29
C ARG A 138 -27.80 18.09 -7.13
N GLY A 139 -27.36 19.30 -6.77
CA GLY A 139 -25.94 19.62 -6.61
C GLY A 139 -25.26 18.81 -5.50
N PRO A 140 -25.64 19.00 -4.23
CA PRO A 140 -25.12 18.22 -3.10
C PRO A 140 -25.26 16.71 -3.29
N TYR A 141 -26.38 16.26 -3.86
CA TYR A 141 -26.61 14.84 -4.11
C TYR A 141 -25.60 14.23 -5.10
N LEU A 142 -25.30 14.92 -6.21
CA LEU A 142 -24.27 14.47 -7.16
C LEU A 142 -22.88 14.46 -6.54
N LEU A 143 -22.56 15.43 -5.69
CA LEU A 143 -21.25 15.52 -5.04
C LEU A 143 -21.07 14.40 -4.00
N LEU A 144 -22.13 14.05 -3.26
CA LEU A 144 -22.16 12.90 -2.37
C LEU A 144 -22.01 11.57 -3.13
N LEU A 145 -22.74 11.39 -4.23
CA LEU A 145 -22.61 10.19 -5.08
C LEU A 145 -21.21 10.07 -5.68
N LEU A 146 -20.63 11.19 -6.13
CA LEU A 146 -19.28 11.21 -6.69
C LEU A 146 -18.26 10.84 -5.61
N SER A 147 -18.33 11.45 -4.43
CA SER A 147 -17.48 11.09 -3.28
C SER A 147 -17.64 9.62 -2.87
N PHE A 148 -18.88 9.12 -2.84
CA PHE A 148 -19.19 7.73 -2.56
C PHE A 148 -18.55 6.80 -3.59
N SER A 149 -18.68 7.10 -4.88
CA SER A 149 -18.13 6.30 -5.98
C SER A 149 -16.60 6.27 -5.97
N ILE A 150 -15.94 7.41 -5.69
CA ILE A 150 -14.48 7.49 -5.57
C ILE A 150 -14.01 6.66 -4.37
N THR A 151 -14.70 6.78 -3.23
CA THR A 151 -14.33 6.03 -2.02
C THR A 151 -14.52 4.53 -2.25
N LEU A 152 -15.65 4.12 -2.83
CA LEU A 152 -15.93 2.71 -3.17
C LEU A 152 -14.92 2.16 -4.18
N GLY A 153 -14.59 2.93 -5.23
CA GLY A 153 -13.58 2.56 -6.21
C GLY A 153 -12.20 2.39 -5.57
N SER A 154 -11.79 3.31 -4.71
CA SER A 154 -10.52 3.22 -3.98
C SER A 154 -10.48 2.00 -3.04
N LEU A 155 -11.62 1.64 -2.43
CA LEU A 155 -11.76 0.48 -1.57
C LEU A 155 -11.57 -0.82 -2.35
N ILE A 156 -12.21 -0.94 -3.52
CA ILE A 156 -12.10 -2.12 -4.39
C ILE A 156 -10.67 -2.26 -4.88
N VAL A 157 -10.09 -1.19 -5.42
CA VAL A 157 -8.70 -1.20 -5.94
C VAL A 157 -7.70 -1.50 -4.82
N GLY A 158 -7.85 -0.88 -3.64
CA GLY A 158 -7.00 -1.13 -2.48
C GLY A 158 -7.08 -2.58 -2.00
N SER A 159 -8.28 -3.15 -1.94
CA SER A 159 -8.49 -4.56 -1.58
C SER A 159 -7.86 -5.53 -2.60
N SER A 160 -8.07 -5.29 -3.89
CA SER A 160 -7.41 -6.06 -4.96
C SER A 160 -5.89 -5.96 -4.87
N MET A 161 -5.35 -4.78 -4.59
CA MET A 161 -3.90 -4.57 -4.46
C MET A 161 -3.31 -5.34 -3.27
N ILE A 162 -3.98 -5.37 -2.11
CA ILE A 162 -3.56 -6.21 -0.97
C ILE A 162 -3.56 -7.68 -1.39
N PHE A 163 -4.65 -8.14 -2.02
CA PHE A 163 -4.78 -9.55 -2.41
C PHE A 163 -3.66 -9.99 -3.35
N ILE A 164 -3.37 -9.17 -4.37
CA ILE A 164 -2.26 -9.38 -5.30
C ILE A 164 -0.94 -9.37 -4.54
N THR A 165 -0.68 -8.35 -3.72
CA THR A 165 0.56 -8.20 -2.96
C THR A 165 0.84 -9.41 -2.06
N LEU A 166 -0.19 -9.97 -1.41
CA LEU A 166 -0.05 -11.16 -0.56
C LEU A 166 0.28 -12.43 -1.36
N LYS A 167 -0.21 -12.53 -2.60
CA LYS A 167 -0.04 -13.70 -3.47
C LYS A 167 1.17 -13.63 -4.39
N CYS A 168 1.71 -12.44 -4.64
CA CYS A 168 2.83 -12.26 -5.56
C CYS A 168 4.17 -12.56 -4.90
N ASP A 169 4.92 -13.47 -5.54
CA ASP A 169 6.35 -13.61 -5.33
C ASP A 169 7.09 -12.37 -5.86
N PRO A 170 8.20 -11.95 -5.22
CA PRO A 170 8.97 -10.78 -5.66
C PRO A 170 9.46 -10.92 -7.10
N VAL A 171 9.82 -12.14 -7.53
CA VAL A 171 10.24 -12.43 -8.91
C VAL A 171 9.08 -12.22 -9.89
N TRP A 172 7.88 -12.70 -9.54
CA TRP A 172 6.70 -12.48 -10.37
C TRP A 172 6.32 -11.01 -10.41
N PHE A 173 6.41 -10.29 -9.29
CA PHE A 173 6.12 -8.86 -9.23
C PHE A 173 7.06 -8.06 -10.14
N CYS A 174 8.38 -8.34 -10.10
CA CYS A 174 9.35 -7.76 -11.03
C CYS A 174 9.02 -8.09 -12.50
N SER A 175 8.57 -9.32 -12.76
CA SER A 175 8.27 -9.83 -14.10
C SER A 175 6.91 -9.38 -14.65
N VAL A 176 5.93 -9.07 -13.80
CA VAL A 176 4.56 -8.70 -14.21
C VAL A 176 4.28 -7.21 -14.07
N GLY A 177 5.07 -6.45 -13.30
CA GLY A 177 5.19 -4.99 -13.50
C GLY A 177 5.53 -4.62 -14.96
N VAL A 178 6.02 -5.59 -15.72
CA VAL A 178 6.28 -5.55 -17.17
C VAL A 178 5.01 -5.49 -18.03
N VAL A 179 3.80 -5.73 -17.50
CA VAL A 179 2.54 -5.71 -18.29
C VAL A 179 2.18 -4.32 -18.84
N ALA A 180 2.90 -3.26 -18.44
CA ALA A 180 2.95 -2.01 -19.19
C ALA A 180 3.34 -2.20 -20.68
N ARG A 181 3.92 -3.34 -21.06
CA ARG A 181 4.13 -3.77 -22.46
C ARG A 181 2.86 -3.80 -23.31
N LEU A 182 1.67 -3.93 -22.72
CA LEU A 182 0.42 -3.88 -23.49
C LEU A 182 -0.04 -2.45 -23.82
N ILE A 183 0.45 -1.44 -23.09
CA ILE A 183 0.01 -0.04 -23.23
C ILE A 183 0.99 0.77 -24.09
N CYS A 184 2.26 0.38 -24.18
CA CYS A 184 3.23 0.96 -25.12
C CYS A 184 3.47 0.02 -26.30
N PRO A 185 2.84 0.23 -27.48
CA PRO A 185 3.32 -0.37 -28.71
C PRO A 185 4.74 0.17 -29.00
N ALA A 186 5.65 -0.74 -29.35
CA ALA A 186 7.02 -0.43 -29.72
C ALA A 186 7.12 0.47 -30.96
#